data_AF-A0A1J1AF05-F1
#
_entry.id   AF-A0A1J1AF05-F1
#
_cell.length_a   1.000
_cell.length_b   1.000
_cell.length_c   1.000
_cell.angle_alpha   90.00
_cell.angle_beta   90.00
_cell.angle_gamma   90.00
#
_symmetry.space_group_name_H-M   'P 1'
#
loop_
_entity.id
_entity.type
_entity.pdbx_description
1 polymer ?
#
loop_
_entity_poly.entity_id
_entity_poly.type
_entity_poly.pdbx_seq_one_letter_code
_entity_poly.pdbx_strand_id
1 'polypeptide(L)'
;MDNGEQGPADGIETDGAVNITVDGTVTLGETVTLTASRDGEPVRFAAVSVNGEDTYETDENGTIAVTVPDDDEFEVEVEAEREGELEIPLADEDTEATEDDDMDESDEDESLDLGVDGNASVGENVTITATHAEYPVAGAAVSVNGEHVGTTDSSGTITVTVPEADEFEVEVEYEAAGELEIPLESAEEDDDADEEGQIDLVVEGTLEPGANLSVTALDADGNAISNATVSVNDEPVGETGENGTLTVTVPVDDELEIEVTHADRDGELSVDFEDAADEHDHDDEDDEYEEDGDEEADDDDDAAGSED
;
A
#
# COMPACT_ATOMS: atom_id res chain seq x y z
N MET A 1 41.87 22.27 14.17
CA MET A 1 40.73 23.20 14.28
C MET A 1 40.39 23.57 12.85
N ASP A 2 39.44 22.84 12.29
CA ASP A 2 38.63 23.09 11.08
C ASP A 2 37.84 21.78 10.91
N ASN A 3 36.78 21.61 11.71
CA ASN A 3 35.38 21.96 11.42
C ASN A 3 34.81 21.05 10.33
N GLY A 4 34.10 20.01 10.79
CA GLY A 4 33.44 19.05 9.93
C GLY A 4 32.30 19.71 9.17
N GLU A 5 32.32 19.53 7.86
CA GLU A 5 31.13 19.55 7.04
C GLU A 5 30.56 18.13 7.11
N GLN A 6 29.61 17.92 8.02
CA GLN A 6 28.60 16.89 7.84
C GLN A 6 27.69 17.43 6.74
N GLY A 7 27.79 16.84 5.55
CA GLY A 7 26.72 16.99 4.56
C GLY A 7 25.42 16.43 5.15
N PRO A 8 24.25 16.89 4.68
CA PRO A 8 23.00 16.26 5.07
C PRO A 8 23.11 14.75 4.78
N ALA A 9 22.67 13.94 5.74
CA ALA A 9 22.39 12.55 5.48
C ALA A 9 21.41 12.52 4.30
N ASP A 10 21.78 11.79 3.24
CA ASP A 10 20.82 11.27 2.27
C ASP A 10 19.68 10.68 3.10
N GLY A 11 18.51 11.31 3.03
CA GLY A 11 17.28 10.63 3.42
C GLY A 11 17.10 9.51 2.42
N ILE A 12 16.86 8.30 2.91
CA ILE A 12 16.20 7.32 2.09
C ILE A 12 14.77 7.87 1.96
N GLU A 13 14.48 8.50 0.82
CA GLU A 13 13.12 8.80 0.41
C GLU A 13 12.58 7.48 -0.14
N THR A 14 11.71 6.79 0.60
CA THR A 14 10.90 5.70 0.04
C THR A 14 9.91 6.36 -0.91
N ASP A 15 10.16 6.19 -2.20
CA ASP A 15 9.34 6.78 -3.26
C ASP A 15 7.98 6.06 -3.26
N GLY A 16 6.94 6.70 -2.74
CA GLY A 16 5.56 6.39 -3.14
C GLY A 16 4.81 5.26 -2.44
N ALA A 17 5.38 4.56 -1.45
CA ALA A 17 4.67 3.50 -0.74
C ALA A 17 3.43 4.03 0.00
N VAL A 18 2.30 3.33 -0.18
CA VAL A 18 1.06 3.58 0.55
C VAL A 18 1.21 3.07 1.98
N ASN A 19 1.06 3.95 2.96
CA ASN A 19 1.00 3.60 4.36
C ASN A 19 -0.42 3.14 4.73
N ILE A 20 -0.56 1.86 5.06
CA ILE A 20 -1.82 1.24 5.50
C ILE A 20 -1.85 1.18 7.02
N THR A 21 -2.93 1.65 7.65
CA THR A 21 -3.11 1.57 9.11
C THR A 21 -4.42 0.88 9.46
N VAL A 22 -4.41 0.04 10.49
CA VAL A 22 -5.62 -0.62 11.03
C VAL A 22 -6.16 0.15 12.23
N ASP A 23 -7.47 0.45 12.23
CA ASP A 23 -8.23 0.97 13.37
C ASP A 23 -9.07 -0.15 13.98
N GLY A 24 -8.84 -0.39 15.28
CA GLY A 24 -9.51 -1.44 16.05
C GLY A 24 -8.66 -2.70 16.24
N THR A 25 -9.29 -3.75 16.74
CA THR A 25 -8.66 -5.06 16.99
C THR A 25 -8.80 -5.97 15.78
N VAL A 26 -7.68 -6.50 15.28
CA VAL A 26 -7.69 -7.57 14.27
C VAL A 26 -8.12 -8.86 14.98
N THR A 27 -9.36 -9.28 14.77
CA THR A 27 -9.92 -10.52 15.33
C THR A 27 -10.50 -11.32 14.17
N LEU A 28 -10.16 -12.60 14.08
CA LEU A 28 -10.64 -13.51 13.03
C LEU A 28 -12.17 -13.40 12.86
N GLY A 29 -12.61 -13.21 11.63
CA GLY A 29 -14.02 -13.07 11.28
C GLY A 29 -14.70 -11.76 11.75
N GLU A 30 -13.98 -10.84 12.39
CA GLU A 30 -14.45 -9.49 12.72
C GLU A 30 -14.11 -8.49 11.61
N THR A 31 -14.84 -7.39 11.54
CA THR A 31 -14.58 -6.31 10.60
C THR A 31 -13.68 -5.24 11.23
N VAL A 32 -12.57 -4.94 10.58
CA VAL A 32 -11.65 -3.84 10.94
C VAL A 32 -11.76 -2.70 9.94
N THR A 33 -11.35 -1.49 10.34
CA THR A 33 -11.27 -0.34 9.42
C THR A 33 -9.81 -0.08 9.08
N LEU A 34 -9.45 -0.10 7.82
CA LEU A 34 -8.14 0.26 7.31
C LEU A 34 -8.15 1.70 6.80
N THR A 35 -7.00 2.37 6.87
CA THR A 35 -6.77 3.67 6.25
C THR A 35 -5.52 3.60 5.39
N ALA A 36 -5.63 3.93 4.11
CA ALA A 36 -4.54 4.03 3.16
C ALA A 36 -4.15 5.50 2.94
N SER A 37 -2.87 5.82 3.08
CA SER A 37 -2.37 7.19 2.89
C SER A 37 -0.98 7.23 2.25
N ARG A 38 -0.72 8.21 1.40
CA ARG A 38 0.59 8.46 0.77
C ARG A 38 1.00 9.90 1.09
N ASP A 39 2.19 10.10 1.64
CA ASP A 39 2.68 11.42 2.11
C ASP A 39 1.70 12.15 3.06
N GLY A 40 0.88 11.39 3.82
CA GLY A 40 -0.15 11.92 4.70
C GLY A 40 -1.44 12.38 4.01
N GLU A 41 -1.56 12.16 2.69
CA GLU A 41 -2.79 12.36 1.92
C GLU A 41 -3.53 11.02 1.74
N PRO A 42 -4.87 11.00 1.83
CA PRO A 42 -5.63 9.76 1.71
C PRO A 42 -5.57 9.21 0.27
N VAL A 43 -5.30 7.91 0.15
CA VAL A 43 -5.39 7.22 -1.14
C VAL A 43 -6.84 6.79 -1.33
N ARG A 44 -7.60 7.61 -2.06
CA ARG A 44 -9.06 7.44 -2.28
C ARG A 44 -9.33 6.51 -3.45
N PHE A 45 -10.49 5.84 -3.42
CA PHE A 45 -11.01 5.01 -4.52
C PHE A 45 -9.98 4.00 -5.05
N ALA A 46 -9.12 3.51 -4.16
CA ALA A 46 -8.08 2.55 -4.48
C ALA A 46 -8.63 1.13 -4.35
N ALA A 47 -8.25 0.25 -5.27
CA ALA A 47 -8.51 -1.17 -5.13
C ALA A 47 -7.75 -1.70 -3.91
N VAL A 48 -8.40 -2.55 -3.14
CA VAL A 48 -7.81 -3.20 -1.97
C VAL A 48 -8.07 -4.69 -2.07
N SER A 49 -7.02 -5.49 -2.14
CA SER A 49 -7.09 -6.95 -2.11
C SER A 49 -6.80 -7.45 -0.70
N VAL A 50 -7.58 -8.44 -0.24
CA VAL A 50 -7.29 -9.17 1.01
C VAL A 50 -6.99 -10.63 0.66
N ASN A 51 -5.81 -11.11 1.06
CA ASN A 51 -5.27 -12.45 0.74
C ASN A 51 -5.44 -12.83 -0.76
N GLY A 52 -5.30 -11.85 -1.65
CA GLY A 52 -5.48 -12.01 -3.10
C GLY A 52 -6.86 -12.46 -3.60
N GLU A 53 -7.91 -12.50 -2.75
CA GLU A 53 -9.23 -13.05 -3.14
C GLU A 53 -10.37 -12.02 -3.07
N ASP A 54 -10.41 -11.15 -2.05
CA ASP A 54 -11.47 -10.15 -1.88
C ASP A 54 -11.04 -8.77 -2.36
N THR A 55 -11.78 -8.19 -3.31
CA THR A 55 -11.53 -6.83 -3.81
C THR A 55 -12.50 -5.83 -3.17
N TYR A 56 -11.95 -4.91 -2.39
CA TYR A 56 -12.61 -3.74 -1.80
C TYR A 56 -12.13 -2.45 -2.47
N GLU A 57 -12.74 -1.32 -2.09
CA GLU A 57 -12.33 -0.01 -2.57
C GLU A 57 -12.30 1.00 -1.42
N THR A 58 -11.25 1.83 -1.33
CA THR A 58 -11.19 2.89 -0.32
C THR A 58 -12.16 4.04 -0.61
N ASP A 59 -12.74 4.64 0.43
CA ASP A 59 -13.65 5.77 0.28
C ASP A 59 -12.94 7.13 0.13
N GLU A 60 -13.70 8.24 0.14
CA GLU A 60 -13.21 9.62 0.02
C GLU A 60 -12.17 10.03 1.10
N ASN A 61 -12.11 9.29 2.22
CA ASN A 61 -11.15 9.50 3.30
C ASN A 61 -9.96 8.54 3.23
N GLY A 62 -9.86 7.70 2.19
CA GLY A 62 -8.86 6.64 2.09
C GLY A 62 -9.11 5.49 3.07
N THR A 63 -10.33 5.36 3.60
CA THR A 63 -10.70 4.31 4.55
C THR A 63 -11.44 3.16 3.88
N ILE A 64 -11.33 1.96 4.46
CA ILE A 64 -12.10 0.78 4.02
C ILE A 64 -12.37 -0.14 5.20
N ALA A 65 -13.57 -0.73 5.25
CA ALA A 65 -13.92 -1.75 6.23
C ALA A 65 -13.79 -3.14 5.60
N VAL A 66 -12.87 -3.95 6.10
CA VAL A 66 -12.61 -5.31 5.61
C VAL A 66 -12.84 -6.32 6.72
N THR A 67 -13.22 -7.55 6.35
CA THR A 67 -13.35 -8.64 7.33
C THR A 67 -12.02 -9.36 7.44
N VAL A 68 -11.55 -9.55 8.66
CA VAL A 68 -10.33 -10.32 8.93
C VAL A 68 -10.60 -11.78 8.56
N PRO A 69 -9.78 -12.39 7.68
CA PRO A 69 -9.95 -13.78 7.28
C PRO A 69 -9.79 -14.74 8.47
N ASP A 70 -10.31 -15.95 8.34
CA ASP A 70 -10.11 -17.07 9.28
C ASP A 70 -8.93 -17.93 8.79
N ASP A 71 -7.80 -17.26 8.49
CA ASP A 71 -6.56 -17.84 8.00
C ASP A 71 -5.39 -17.39 8.89
N ASP A 72 -4.22 -18.03 8.73
CA ASP A 72 -3.02 -17.76 9.53
C ASP A 72 -2.32 -16.44 9.16
N GLU A 73 -2.81 -15.75 8.13
CA GLU A 73 -2.26 -14.51 7.60
C GLU A 73 -3.40 -13.58 7.16
N PHE A 74 -3.21 -12.29 7.42
CA PHE A 74 -4.03 -11.21 6.92
C PHE A 74 -3.16 -10.26 6.11
N GLU A 75 -3.08 -10.54 4.82
CA GLU A 75 -2.41 -9.76 3.79
C GLU A 75 -3.41 -8.77 3.18
N VAL A 76 -2.99 -7.52 3.07
CA VAL A 76 -3.73 -6.44 2.44
C VAL A 76 -2.84 -5.74 1.43
N GLU A 77 -3.26 -5.73 0.18
CA GLU A 77 -2.63 -4.99 -0.91
C GLU A 77 -3.53 -3.83 -1.30
N VAL A 78 -2.97 -2.63 -1.49
CA VAL A 78 -3.69 -1.43 -1.94
C VAL A 78 -3.05 -0.93 -3.22
N GLU A 79 -3.83 -0.79 -4.27
CA GLU A 79 -3.39 -0.36 -5.59
C GLU A 79 -4.30 0.74 -6.14
N ALA A 80 -3.70 1.80 -6.69
CA ALA A 80 -4.41 2.85 -7.41
C ALA A 80 -3.55 3.36 -8.57
N GLU A 81 -4.02 3.10 -9.78
CA GLU A 81 -3.45 3.60 -11.03
C GLU A 81 -4.50 4.45 -11.75
N ARG A 82 -4.11 5.66 -12.16
CA ARG A 82 -4.98 6.58 -12.88
C ARG A 82 -4.22 7.41 -13.90
N GLU A 83 -4.86 7.66 -15.03
CA GLU A 83 -4.29 8.44 -16.11
C GLU A 83 -5.31 9.42 -16.69
N GLY A 84 -4.81 10.54 -17.24
CA GLY A 84 -5.61 11.51 -17.96
C GLY A 84 -4.78 12.28 -18.97
N GLU A 85 -5.36 12.53 -20.14
CA GLU A 85 -4.75 13.31 -21.21
C GLU A 85 -5.62 14.52 -21.57
N LEU A 86 -4.98 15.66 -21.84
CA LEU A 86 -5.65 16.90 -22.25
C LEU A 86 -4.84 17.60 -23.35
N GLU A 87 -5.45 17.78 -24.52
CA GLU A 87 -4.90 18.59 -25.60
C GLU A 87 -5.40 20.04 -25.50
N ILE A 88 -4.48 20.99 -25.35
CA ILE A 88 -4.81 22.43 -25.18
C ILE A 88 -4.39 23.21 -26.44
N PRO A 89 -5.34 23.70 -27.25
CA PRO A 89 -5.03 24.55 -28.40
C PRO A 89 -4.65 25.96 -27.96
N LEU A 90 -3.62 26.55 -28.59
CA LEU A 90 -3.22 27.94 -28.33
C LEU A 90 -4.04 28.89 -29.20
N ALA A 91 -4.93 29.65 -28.56
CA ALA A 91 -5.84 30.55 -29.24
C ALA A 91 -5.16 31.88 -29.65
N ASP A 92 -5.19 32.19 -30.95
CA ASP A 92 -5.13 33.58 -31.45
C ASP A 92 -6.53 34.24 -31.55
N GLU A 93 -7.63 33.55 -31.25
CA GLU A 93 -8.99 34.13 -31.16
C GLU A 93 -9.85 33.36 -30.16
N ASP A 94 -10.72 34.05 -29.39
CA ASP A 94 -11.79 33.52 -28.52
C ASP A 94 -12.34 32.15 -29.02
N THR A 95 -11.74 31.06 -28.56
CA THR A 95 -12.35 29.75 -28.58
C THR A 95 -12.79 29.48 -27.16
N GLU A 96 -14.09 29.65 -26.92
CA GLU A 96 -14.76 29.07 -25.76
C GLU A 96 -14.33 27.59 -25.75
N ALA A 97 -13.65 27.15 -24.70
CA ALA A 97 -13.32 25.75 -24.50
C ALA A 97 -14.59 24.95 -24.76
N THR A 98 -14.61 24.19 -25.84
CA THR A 98 -15.70 23.25 -26.05
C THR A 98 -15.53 22.22 -24.95
N GLU A 99 -16.52 22.17 -24.07
CA GLU A 99 -16.83 20.99 -23.27
C GLU A 99 -17.02 19.85 -24.27
N ASP A 100 -15.94 19.22 -24.70
CA ASP A 100 -15.97 18.01 -25.52
C ASP A 100 -16.28 16.88 -24.54
N ASP A 101 -17.58 16.74 -24.29
CA ASP A 101 -18.25 15.58 -23.72
C ASP A 101 -18.17 14.44 -24.76
N ASP A 102 -16.96 14.05 -25.13
CA ASP A 102 -16.68 12.78 -25.79
C ASP A 102 -16.11 11.87 -24.69
N MET A 103 -17.01 11.46 -23.79
CA MET A 103 -16.81 10.29 -22.93
C MET A 103 -16.60 9.08 -23.85
N ASP A 104 -15.35 8.78 -24.16
CA ASP A 104 -14.98 7.42 -24.49
C ASP A 104 -15.29 6.59 -23.24
N GLU A 105 -16.06 5.51 -23.38
CA GLU A 105 -16.35 4.55 -22.31
C GLU A 105 -15.08 3.72 -22.01
N SER A 106 -13.98 4.42 -21.74
CA SER A 106 -12.79 3.89 -21.10
C SER A 106 -13.13 3.79 -19.61
N ASP A 107 -12.72 2.69 -19.00
CA ASP A 107 -13.00 2.31 -17.62
C ASP A 107 -13.04 3.54 -16.68
N GLU A 108 -14.26 3.99 -16.33
CA GLU A 108 -14.54 5.23 -15.58
C GLU A 108 -13.82 5.27 -14.21
N ASP A 109 -13.41 4.09 -13.73
CA ASP A 109 -12.79 3.87 -12.44
C ASP A 109 -11.27 4.24 -12.44
N GLU A 110 -10.62 4.31 -13.61
CA GLU A 110 -9.16 4.52 -13.75
C GLU A 110 -8.82 5.87 -14.44
N SER A 111 -9.82 6.64 -14.86
CA SER A 111 -9.60 7.90 -15.58
C SER A 111 -9.59 9.14 -14.68
N LEU A 112 -8.76 10.13 -15.02
CA LEU A 112 -8.70 11.44 -14.38
C LEU A 112 -9.51 12.48 -15.16
N ASP A 113 -10.36 13.22 -14.45
CA ASP A 113 -11.01 14.44 -14.96
C ASP A 113 -10.01 15.60 -14.92
N LEU A 114 -9.64 16.14 -16.09
CA LEU A 114 -8.71 17.25 -16.21
C LEU A 114 -9.42 18.58 -16.55
N GLY A 115 -9.09 19.62 -15.78
CA GLY A 115 -9.56 20.99 -15.99
C GLY A 115 -8.41 21.97 -16.22
N VAL A 116 -8.63 22.99 -17.06
CA VAL A 116 -7.66 24.06 -17.29
C VAL A 116 -8.27 25.44 -16.98
N ASP A 117 -7.55 26.24 -16.18
CA ASP A 117 -7.89 27.64 -15.88
C ASP A 117 -6.73 28.57 -16.25
N GLY A 118 -7.05 29.67 -16.93
CA GLY A 118 -6.09 30.69 -17.35
C GLY A 118 -6.10 30.96 -18.85
N ASN A 119 -5.19 31.83 -19.30
CA ASN A 119 -5.07 32.18 -20.71
C ASN A 119 -3.94 31.36 -21.34
N ALA A 120 -4.28 30.44 -22.25
CA ALA A 120 -3.33 29.61 -22.98
C ALA A 120 -2.61 30.42 -24.08
N SER A 121 -1.79 31.37 -23.66
CA SER A 121 -0.91 32.14 -24.55
C SER A 121 0.54 31.82 -24.26
N VAL A 122 1.34 31.79 -25.32
CA VAL A 122 2.75 31.42 -25.28
C VAL A 122 3.52 32.19 -24.21
N GLY A 123 4.17 31.45 -23.30
CA GLY A 123 4.95 31.98 -22.20
C GLY A 123 4.14 32.53 -21.01
N GLU A 124 2.81 32.47 -21.06
CA GLU A 124 1.95 32.64 -19.88
C GLU A 124 1.82 31.30 -19.12
N ASN A 125 1.20 31.36 -17.95
CA ASN A 125 0.95 30.19 -17.13
C ASN A 125 -0.53 29.84 -17.16
N VAL A 126 -0.83 28.55 -17.23
CA VAL A 126 -2.16 27.99 -17.00
C VAL A 126 -2.12 27.08 -15.78
N THR A 127 -3.26 26.95 -15.11
CA THR A 127 -3.43 26.03 -13.99
C THR A 127 -4.16 24.80 -14.51
N ILE A 128 -3.55 23.64 -14.35
CA ILE A 128 -4.19 22.34 -14.58
C ILE A 128 -4.74 21.85 -13.24
N THR A 129 -5.94 21.30 -13.26
CA THR A 129 -6.61 20.66 -12.11
C THR A 129 -6.90 19.22 -12.49
N ALA A 130 -6.47 18.27 -11.66
CA ALA A 130 -6.75 16.85 -11.80
C ALA A 130 -7.70 16.40 -10.69
N THR A 131 -8.81 15.78 -11.07
CA THR A 131 -9.81 15.23 -10.16
C THR A 131 -10.17 13.80 -10.54
N HIS A 132 -10.62 13.02 -9.57
CA HIS A 132 -11.22 11.71 -9.78
C HIS A 132 -12.42 11.58 -8.85
N ALA A 133 -13.57 11.14 -9.38
CA ALA A 133 -14.83 11.05 -8.65
C ALA A 133 -15.20 12.36 -7.89
N GLU A 134 -14.96 13.52 -8.50
CA GLU A 134 -15.16 14.88 -7.94
C GLU A 134 -14.15 15.30 -6.84
N TYR A 135 -13.14 14.50 -6.53
CA TYR A 135 -12.11 14.81 -5.53
C TYR A 135 -10.75 15.15 -6.16
N PRO A 136 -9.99 16.10 -5.59
CA PRO A 136 -8.67 16.45 -6.10
C PRO A 136 -7.66 15.31 -5.93
N VAL A 137 -6.83 15.09 -6.95
CA VAL A 137 -5.75 14.09 -6.94
C VAL A 137 -4.43 14.80 -6.75
N ALA A 138 -3.84 14.65 -5.56
CA ALA A 138 -2.55 15.23 -5.21
C ALA A 138 -1.41 14.25 -5.53
N GLY A 139 -0.21 14.77 -5.79
CA GLY A 139 0.97 13.96 -6.08
C GLY A 139 1.00 13.30 -7.45
N ALA A 140 0.02 13.57 -8.34
CA ALA A 140 0.02 13.05 -9.70
C ALA A 140 1.13 13.69 -10.53
N ALA A 141 1.91 12.88 -11.24
CA ALA A 141 2.95 13.32 -12.16
C ALA A 141 2.30 14.00 -13.37
N VAL A 142 2.86 15.13 -13.79
CA VAL A 142 2.35 15.89 -14.93
C VAL A 142 3.45 16.08 -15.96
N SER A 143 3.15 15.72 -17.20
CA SER A 143 4.02 15.85 -18.35
C SER A 143 3.40 16.79 -19.38
N VAL A 144 4.23 17.59 -20.04
CA VAL A 144 3.82 18.50 -21.12
C VAL A 144 4.57 18.14 -22.39
N ASN A 145 3.86 17.63 -23.40
CA ASN A 145 4.43 17.01 -24.60
C ASN A 145 5.49 15.94 -24.26
N GLY A 146 5.18 15.04 -23.33
CA GLY A 146 6.08 13.98 -22.88
C GLY A 146 7.30 14.42 -22.05
N GLU A 147 7.38 15.68 -21.60
CA GLU A 147 8.41 16.14 -20.65
C GLU A 147 7.79 16.38 -19.29
N HIS A 148 8.27 15.68 -18.26
CA HIS A 148 7.78 15.81 -16.89
C HIS A 148 8.07 17.22 -16.33
N VAL A 149 7.02 17.92 -15.89
CA VAL A 149 7.10 19.30 -15.41
C VAL A 149 6.93 19.43 -13.89
N GLY A 150 6.39 18.42 -13.23
CA GLY A 150 6.21 18.36 -11.78
C GLY A 150 4.96 17.58 -11.38
N THR A 151 4.58 17.66 -10.11
CA THR A 151 3.42 16.96 -9.55
C THR A 151 2.30 17.91 -9.12
N THR A 152 1.07 17.41 -9.06
CA THR A 152 -0.07 18.16 -8.50
C THR A 152 0.09 18.38 -6.99
N ASP A 153 -0.32 19.55 -6.50
CA ASP A 153 -0.35 19.85 -5.08
C ASP A 153 -1.61 19.27 -4.39
N SER A 154 -1.72 19.43 -3.06
CA SER A 154 -2.86 18.98 -2.23
C SER A 154 -4.27 19.42 -2.70
N SER A 155 -4.37 20.43 -3.56
CA SER A 155 -5.62 20.89 -4.19
C SER A 155 -5.88 20.22 -5.54
N GLY A 156 -5.05 19.26 -5.94
CA GLY A 156 -5.06 18.61 -7.25
C GLY A 156 -4.60 19.52 -8.37
N THR A 157 -3.83 20.59 -8.07
CA THR A 157 -3.47 21.60 -9.06
C THR A 157 -1.98 21.65 -9.38
N ILE A 158 -1.64 22.02 -10.61
CA ILE A 158 -0.28 22.39 -10.99
C ILE A 158 -0.31 23.60 -11.93
N THR A 159 0.69 24.47 -11.81
CA THR A 159 0.86 25.59 -12.75
C THR A 159 1.91 25.22 -13.80
N VAL A 160 1.51 25.21 -15.08
CA VAL A 160 2.41 24.92 -16.20
C VAL A 160 2.60 26.14 -17.08
N THR A 161 3.81 26.32 -17.60
CA THR A 161 4.11 27.40 -18.54
C THR A 161 3.78 26.94 -19.96
N VAL A 162 3.00 27.75 -20.67
CA VAL A 162 2.55 27.46 -22.03
C VAL A 162 3.75 27.50 -23.00
N PRO A 163 4.03 26.40 -23.72
CA PRO A 163 5.16 26.33 -24.64
C PRO A 163 4.94 27.16 -25.92
N GLU A 164 6.02 27.42 -26.66
CA GLU A 164 5.95 28.05 -27.99
C GLU A 164 5.51 27.03 -29.05
N ALA A 165 4.22 26.66 -29.07
CA ALA A 165 3.63 25.70 -30.01
C ALA A 165 2.30 26.22 -30.58
N ASP A 166 1.64 25.45 -31.46
CA ASP A 166 0.27 25.74 -31.91
C ASP A 166 -0.77 25.11 -30.97
N GLU A 167 -0.41 24.00 -30.35
CA GLU A 167 -1.15 23.23 -29.34
C GLU A 167 -0.12 22.55 -28.43
N PHE A 168 -0.52 22.13 -27.23
CA PHE A 168 0.30 21.28 -26.39
C PHE A 168 -0.54 20.23 -25.66
N GLU A 169 0.06 19.07 -25.50
CA GLU A 169 -0.52 17.94 -24.78
C GLU A 169 -0.07 17.97 -23.32
N VAL A 170 -1.00 17.68 -22.42
CA VAL A 170 -0.77 17.49 -20.98
C VAL A 170 -1.18 16.07 -20.63
N GLU A 171 -0.26 15.31 -20.07
CA GLU A 171 -0.48 13.96 -19.56
C GLU A 171 -0.37 14.02 -18.04
N VAL A 172 -1.30 13.40 -17.33
CA VAL A 172 -1.32 13.32 -15.87
C VAL A 172 -1.44 11.85 -15.47
N GLU A 173 -0.49 11.38 -14.66
CA GLU A 173 -0.38 9.99 -14.22
C GLU A 173 -0.34 9.95 -12.70
N TYR A 174 -1.11 9.06 -12.08
CA TYR A 174 -1.12 8.83 -10.65
C TYR A 174 -1.03 7.34 -10.37
N GLU A 175 -0.01 6.95 -9.61
CA GLU A 175 0.23 5.57 -9.18
C GLU A 175 0.49 5.56 -7.68
N ALA A 176 -0.17 4.66 -6.96
CA ALA A 176 0.05 4.43 -5.54
C ALA A 176 -0.17 2.94 -5.22
N ALA A 177 0.85 2.31 -4.63
CA ALA A 177 0.80 0.92 -4.22
C ALA A 177 1.35 0.76 -2.79
N GLY A 178 0.82 -0.20 -2.05
CA GLY A 178 1.39 -0.61 -0.76
C GLY A 178 0.77 -1.90 -0.24
N GLU A 179 1.51 -2.59 0.61
CA GLU A 179 1.15 -3.88 1.18
C GLU A 179 1.24 -3.84 2.71
N LEU A 180 0.43 -4.64 3.36
CA LEU A 180 0.41 -4.84 4.81
C LEU A 180 0.17 -6.33 5.08
N GLU A 181 1.14 -6.99 5.70
CA GLU A 181 1.00 -8.37 6.16
C GLU A 181 0.89 -8.39 7.69
N ILE A 182 -0.12 -9.09 8.21
CA ILE A 182 -0.29 -9.33 9.64
C ILE A 182 -0.38 -10.84 9.85
N PRO A 183 0.60 -11.51 10.48
CA PRO A 183 0.46 -12.90 10.86
C PRO A 183 -0.65 -13.01 11.90
N LEU A 184 -1.56 -13.97 11.69
CA LEU A 184 -2.65 -14.27 12.60
C LEU A 184 -2.36 -15.62 13.24
N GLU A 185 -2.19 -15.64 14.56
CA GLU A 185 -2.25 -16.91 15.28
C GLU A 185 -3.70 -17.40 15.22
N SER A 186 -4.00 -18.30 14.28
CA SER A 186 -5.16 -19.15 14.37
C SER A 186 -5.12 -19.78 15.76
N ALA A 187 -6.20 -19.62 16.52
CA ALA A 187 -6.46 -20.52 17.62
C ALA A 187 -6.70 -21.90 17.00
N GLU A 188 -5.62 -22.59 16.60
CA GLU A 188 -5.65 -24.02 16.46
C GLU A 188 -6.23 -24.49 17.80
N GLU A 189 -7.45 -25.04 17.75
CA GLU A 189 -7.96 -25.89 18.79
C GLU A 189 -7.00 -27.08 18.87
N ASP A 190 -5.82 -26.86 19.46
CA ASP A 190 -4.92 -27.91 19.84
C ASP A 190 -5.70 -28.69 20.90
N ASP A 191 -6.31 -29.80 20.47
CA ASP A 191 -6.98 -30.81 21.29
C ASP A 191 -5.99 -31.47 22.28
N ASP A 192 -4.82 -30.85 22.51
CA ASP A 192 -3.83 -31.11 23.55
C ASP A 192 -3.88 -30.03 24.64
N ALA A 193 -5.07 -29.83 25.22
CA ALA A 193 -5.29 -29.59 26.66
C ALA A 193 -4.11 -29.07 27.52
N ASP A 194 -3.69 -27.83 27.28
CA ASP A 194 -3.12 -26.91 28.28
C ASP A 194 -3.76 -25.51 28.06
N GLU A 195 -5.09 -25.47 27.94
CA GLU A 195 -5.97 -24.29 27.83
C GLU A 195 -6.02 -23.50 29.17
N GLU A 196 -4.87 -23.03 29.64
CA GLU A 196 -4.76 -22.22 30.85
C GLU A 196 -3.72 -21.10 30.68
N GLY A 197 -3.65 -20.39 29.54
CA GLY A 197 -2.80 -19.21 29.56
C GLY A 197 -2.52 -18.27 28.39
N GLN A 198 -3.28 -18.22 27.31
CA GLN A 198 -3.02 -17.16 26.32
C GLN A 198 -3.48 -15.76 26.79
N ILE A 199 -2.72 -14.74 26.43
CA ILE A 199 -3.05 -13.32 26.59
C ILE A 199 -3.37 -12.76 25.20
N ASP A 200 -4.56 -12.21 25.02
CA ASP A 200 -4.89 -11.47 23.80
C ASP A 200 -4.28 -10.05 23.91
N LEU A 201 -3.55 -9.62 22.88
CA LEU A 201 -2.96 -8.28 22.80
C LEU A 201 -3.82 -7.36 21.94
N VAL A 202 -4.03 -6.14 22.43
CA VAL A 202 -4.66 -5.05 21.68
C VAL A 202 -3.68 -3.89 21.57
N VAL A 203 -3.31 -3.52 20.36
CA VAL A 203 -2.38 -2.40 20.10
C VAL A 203 -3.09 -1.22 19.45
N GLU A 204 -2.90 -0.03 20.01
CA GLU A 204 -3.48 1.22 19.49
C GLU A 204 -2.38 2.29 19.35
N GLY A 205 -2.16 2.82 18.14
CA GLY A 205 -1.18 3.88 17.89
C GLY A 205 -0.60 3.87 16.48
N THR A 206 0.40 4.72 16.22
CA THR A 206 1.15 4.68 14.95
C THR A 206 2.35 3.75 15.10
N LEU A 207 2.62 2.95 14.07
CA LEU A 207 3.76 2.03 14.01
C LEU A 207 5.02 2.70 13.46
N GLU A 208 5.13 4.02 13.58
CA GLU A 208 6.30 4.76 13.14
C GLU A 208 7.44 4.61 14.16
N PRO A 209 8.70 4.50 13.71
CA PRO A 209 9.84 4.41 14.60
C PRO A 209 9.92 5.61 15.57
N GLY A 210 9.90 5.33 16.87
CA GLY A 210 9.87 6.33 17.94
C GLY A 210 8.48 6.86 18.32
N ALA A 211 7.40 6.39 17.70
CA ALA A 211 6.03 6.71 18.09
C ALA A 211 5.58 5.97 19.36
N ASN A 212 4.46 6.41 19.95
CA ASN A 212 3.89 5.79 21.14
C ASN A 212 2.75 4.83 20.78
N LEU A 213 2.90 3.57 21.15
CA LEU A 213 1.92 2.52 20.96
C LEU A 213 1.29 2.15 22.32
N SER A 214 -0.03 2.02 22.40
CA SER A 214 -0.72 1.54 23.60
C SER A 214 -1.04 0.06 23.46
N VAL A 215 -0.43 -0.77 24.31
CA VAL A 215 -0.61 -2.23 24.35
C VAL A 215 -1.57 -2.55 25.50
N THR A 216 -2.68 -3.21 25.24
CA THR A 216 -3.64 -3.69 26.24
C THR A 216 -3.67 -5.22 26.25
N ALA A 217 -3.41 -5.80 27.41
CA ALA A 217 -3.46 -7.24 27.63
C ALA A 217 -4.86 -7.66 28.11
N LEU A 218 -5.48 -8.63 27.44
CA LEU A 218 -6.79 -9.19 27.76
C LEU A 218 -6.68 -10.70 28.03
N ASP A 219 -7.58 -11.23 28.86
CA ASP A 219 -7.77 -12.68 28.99
C ASP A 219 -8.79 -13.22 27.98
N ALA A 220 -8.89 -14.55 27.86
CA ALA A 220 -9.81 -15.24 26.95
C ALA A 220 -11.30 -14.88 27.13
N ASP A 221 -11.71 -14.28 28.25
CA ASP A 221 -13.07 -13.76 28.47
C ASP A 221 -13.19 -12.25 28.09
N GLY A 222 -12.12 -11.67 27.53
CA GLY A 222 -11.99 -10.26 27.14
C GLY A 222 -11.75 -9.30 28.30
N ASN A 223 -11.32 -9.76 29.49
CA ASN A 223 -11.05 -8.86 30.62
C ASN A 223 -9.59 -8.40 30.67
N ALA A 224 -9.40 -7.12 30.99
CA ALA A 224 -8.10 -6.51 31.12
C ALA A 224 -7.21 -7.17 32.21
N ILE A 225 -5.97 -7.50 31.82
CA ILE A 225 -4.96 -8.09 32.69
C ILE A 225 -4.02 -7.00 33.19
N SER A 226 -4.15 -6.63 34.47
CA SER A 226 -3.24 -5.69 35.13
C SER A 226 -1.96 -6.37 35.65
N ASN A 227 -0.85 -5.63 35.71
CA ASN A 227 0.48 -6.10 36.14
C ASN A 227 1.05 -7.23 35.25
N ALA A 228 0.65 -7.28 33.98
CA ALA A 228 1.34 -8.10 32.99
C ALA A 228 2.66 -7.42 32.63
N THR A 229 3.76 -8.17 32.62
CA THR A 229 5.06 -7.67 32.18
C THR A 229 5.02 -7.54 30.66
N VAL A 230 5.43 -6.39 30.14
CA VAL A 230 5.51 -6.14 28.70
C VAL A 230 6.98 -5.94 28.34
N SER A 231 7.44 -6.65 27.31
CA SER A 231 8.76 -6.54 26.71
C SER A 231 8.63 -6.08 25.26
N VAL A 232 9.61 -5.32 24.78
CA VAL A 232 9.75 -4.93 23.38
C VAL A 232 11.14 -5.38 22.91
N ASN A 233 11.22 -6.21 21.86
CA ASN A 233 12.45 -6.83 21.36
C ASN A 233 13.29 -7.44 22.50
N ASP A 234 12.71 -8.40 23.22
CA ASP A 234 13.26 -9.00 24.45
C ASP A 234 13.56 -8.03 25.63
N GLU A 235 13.35 -6.71 25.50
CA GLU A 235 13.65 -5.74 26.56
C GLU A 235 12.40 -5.37 27.38
N PRO A 236 12.34 -5.66 28.69
CA PRO A 236 11.18 -5.36 29.52
C PRO A 236 10.99 -3.85 29.70
N VAL A 237 9.90 -3.32 29.16
CA VAL A 237 9.57 -1.89 29.15
C VAL A 237 8.69 -1.46 30.33
N GLY A 238 7.88 -2.37 30.87
CA GLY A 238 7.03 -2.06 32.01
C GLY A 238 6.00 -3.13 32.37
N GLU A 239 5.03 -2.73 33.19
CA GLU A 239 3.89 -3.55 33.59
C GLU A 239 2.57 -2.85 33.22
N THR A 240 1.57 -3.60 32.77
CA THR A 240 0.24 -3.07 32.42
C THR A 240 -0.47 -2.46 33.63
N GLY A 241 -1.22 -1.38 33.40
CA GLY A 241 -1.97 -0.68 34.43
C GLY A 241 -3.25 -1.40 34.89
N GLU A 242 -4.05 -0.76 35.74
CA GLU A 242 -5.34 -1.31 36.24
C GLU A 242 -6.37 -1.59 35.12
N ASN A 243 -6.21 -0.97 33.95
CA ASN A 243 -7.04 -1.20 32.77
C ASN A 243 -6.41 -2.17 31.77
N GLY A 244 -5.32 -2.85 32.15
CA GLY A 244 -4.60 -3.78 31.26
C GLY A 244 -3.72 -3.12 30.22
N THR A 245 -3.67 -1.78 30.17
CA THR A 245 -2.90 -1.03 29.16
C THR A 245 -1.52 -0.59 29.66
N LEU A 246 -0.53 -0.63 28.77
CA LEU A 246 0.79 0.00 28.88
C LEU A 246 1.11 0.75 27.58
N THR A 247 1.64 1.97 27.69
CA THR A 247 2.19 2.66 26.52
C THR A 247 3.66 2.29 26.35
N VAL A 248 4.00 1.78 25.18
CA VAL A 248 5.36 1.44 24.74
C VAL A 248 5.79 2.40 23.62
N THR A 249 7.09 2.45 23.34
CA THR A 249 7.63 3.25 22.22
C THR A 249 8.09 2.30 21.15
N VAL A 250 7.68 2.54 19.91
CA VAL A 250 8.10 1.74 18.75
C VAL A 250 9.62 1.91 18.60
N PRO A 251 10.38 0.80 18.50
CA PRO A 251 11.81 0.85 18.29
C PRO A 251 12.13 1.50 16.93
N VAL A 252 13.40 1.87 16.72
CA VAL A 252 13.88 2.40 15.44
C VAL A 252 14.49 1.31 14.56
N ASP A 253 14.30 0.06 14.96
CA ASP A 253 14.78 -1.15 14.30
C ASP A 253 13.72 -1.62 13.29
N ASP A 254 14.12 -2.48 12.36
CA ASP A 254 13.29 -2.98 11.26
C ASP A 254 12.24 -4.02 11.69
N GLU A 255 12.17 -4.35 12.99
CA GLU A 255 11.23 -5.30 13.59
C GLU A 255 10.76 -4.79 14.97
N LEU A 256 9.47 -4.95 15.24
CA LEU A 256 8.83 -4.74 16.53
C LEU A 256 8.25 -6.06 17.04
N GLU A 257 8.90 -6.65 18.02
CA GLU A 257 8.39 -7.78 18.81
C GLU A 257 7.87 -7.28 20.16
N ILE A 258 6.62 -7.58 20.50
CA ILE A 258 5.99 -7.27 21.79
C ILE A 258 5.60 -8.57 22.46
N GLU A 259 6.21 -8.85 23.61
CA GLU A 259 5.86 -9.98 24.47
C GLU A 259 5.16 -9.48 25.73
N VAL A 260 4.03 -10.10 26.08
CA VAL A 260 3.30 -9.84 27.32
C VAL A 260 3.23 -11.11 28.15
N THR A 261 3.79 -11.10 29.35
CA THR A 261 3.75 -12.23 30.28
C THR A 261 2.99 -11.88 31.56
N HIS A 262 2.07 -12.74 31.99
CA HIS A 262 1.40 -12.61 33.28
C HIS A 262 1.16 -13.96 33.97
N ALA A 263 1.96 -14.22 35.02
CA ALA A 263 1.98 -15.50 35.76
C ALA A 263 2.46 -16.66 34.86
N ASP A 264 1.59 -17.61 34.55
CA ASP A 264 1.87 -18.75 33.68
C ASP A 264 1.25 -18.54 32.28
N ARG A 265 1.05 -17.27 31.90
CA ARG A 265 0.37 -16.84 30.68
C ARG A 265 1.27 -15.94 29.85
N ASP A 266 1.19 -16.06 28.54
CA ASP A 266 1.97 -15.29 27.58
C ASP A 266 1.13 -14.92 26.36
N GLY A 267 1.56 -13.89 25.65
CA GLY A 267 1.04 -13.47 24.36
C GLY A 267 2.10 -12.65 23.65
N GLU A 268 2.25 -12.85 22.36
CA GLU A 268 3.26 -12.22 21.52
C GLU A 268 2.61 -11.49 20.35
N LEU A 269 3.29 -10.47 19.84
CA LEU A 269 2.95 -9.75 18.62
C LEU A 269 4.26 -9.34 17.96
N SER A 270 4.50 -9.82 16.75
CA SER A 270 5.66 -9.42 15.95
C SER A 270 5.17 -8.67 14.71
N VAL A 271 5.85 -7.56 14.40
CA VAL A 271 5.59 -6.73 13.23
C VAL A 271 6.93 -6.45 12.56
N ASP A 272 7.09 -6.94 11.36
CA ASP A 272 8.23 -6.64 10.50
C ASP A 272 7.95 -5.34 9.72
N PHE A 273 8.93 -4.44 9.72
CA PHE A 273 8.90 -3.18 8.96
C PHE A 273 9.79 -3.23 7.72
N GLU A 274 10.38 -4.38 7.38
CA GLU A 274 11.13 -4.52 6.13
C GLU A 274 10.19 -4.20 4.96
N ASP A 275 10.58 -3.15 4.23
CA ASP A 275 10.04 -2.70 2.96
C ASP A 275 9.59 -3.87 2.08
N ALA A 276 8.52 -3.62 1.33
CA ALA A 276 8.17 -4.19 0.04
C ALA A 276 9.33 -4.08 -0.99
N ALA A 277 10.46 -4.69 -0.69
CA ALA A 277 11.69 -4.67 -1.44
C ALA A 277 12.35 -6.06 -1.42
N ASP A 278 11.57 -7.12 -1.57
CA ASP A 278 12.07 -8.39 -2.08
C ASP A 278 11.56 -8.64 -3.52
N GLU A 279 11.82 -7.65 -4.37
CA GLU A 279 12.09 -7.97 -5.77
C GLU A 279 13.43 -8.73 -5.83
N HIS A 280 13.32 -10.05 -5.96
CA HIS A 280 14.15 -10.83 -6.86
C HIS A 280 15.58 -11.20 -6.38
N ASP A 281 15.70 -12.31 -5.64
CA ASP A 281 16.94 -13.10 -5.71
C ASP A 281 16.68 -14.60 -5.48
N HIS A 282 16.38 -15.33 -6.56
CA HIS A 282 16.75 -16.74 -6.65
C HIS A 282 17.22 -17.12 -8.06
N ASP A 283 18.54 -16.94 -8.23
CA ASP A 283 19.49 -17.78 -8.96
C ASP A 283 19.54 -17.72 -10.50
N ASP A 284 20.36 -16.79 -11.02
CA ASP A 284 21.22 -17.04 -12.18
C ASP A 284 22.43 -17.90 -11.75
N GLU A 285 22.43 -19.21 -12.07
CA GLU A 285 23.60 -20.11 -12.27
C GLU A 285 23.02 -21.54 -12.47
N ASP A 286 23.13 -22.29 -13.58
CA ASP A 286 24.20 -22.46 -14.55
C ASP A 286 23.64 -23.06 -15.86
N ASP A 287 24.19 -22.62 -16.99
CA ASP A 287 24.26 -23.38 -18.24
C ASP A 287 24.77 -24.81 -18.00
N GLU A 288 24.10 -25.87 -18.49
CA GLU A 288 24.78 -26.98 -19.20
C GLU A 288 23.82 -27.64 -20.21
N TYR A 289 24.12 -27.41 -21.48
CA TYR A 289 23.58 -28.09 -22.65
C TYR A 289 24.07 -29.54 -22.67
N GLU A 290 23.26 -30.50 -22.25
CA GLU A 290 23.53 -31.91 -22.56
C GLU A 290 22.90 -32.26 -23.92
N GLU A 291 23.74 -32.12 -24.94
CA GLU A 291 23.59 -32.73 -26.24
C GLU A 291 23.72 -34.26 -26.12
N ASP A 292 22.59 -34.94 -26.01
CA ASP A 292 22.51 -36.40 -26.21
C ASP A 292 21.70 -36.70 -27.47
N GLY A 293 22.44 -37.01 -28.54
CA GLY A 293 21.92 -37.60 -29.75
C GLY A 293 21.63 -39.10 -29.61
N ASP A 294 20.91 -39.57 -30.63
CA ASP A 294 20.63 -40.97 -31.00
C ASP A 294 19.76 -41.77 -30.01
N GLU A 295 18.55 -42.15 -30.42
CA GLU A 295 18.34 -43.48 -31.02
C GLU A 295 17.11 -43.48 -31.95
N GLU A 296 17.35 -43.81 -33.21
CA GLU A 296 16.38 -44.33 -34.18
C GLU A 296 15.86 -45.71 -33.75
N ALA A 297 14.80 -46.15 -34.44
CA ALA A 297 14.23 -47.51 -34.53
C ALA A 297 13.22 -47.91 -33.45
N ASP A 298 12.11 -48.59 -33.75
CA ASP A 298 11.42 -49.02 -34.98
C ASP A 298 10.13 -49.71 -34.47
N ASP A 299 9.28 -50.12 -35.42
CA ASP A 299 8.19 -51.10 -35.33
C ASP A 299 6.79 -50.54 -34.99
N ASP A 300 5.97 -50.29 -36.01
CA ASP A 300 5.09 -51.28 -36.69
C ASP A 300 3.77 -51.48 -35.92
N ASP A 301 2.65 -51.07 -36.52
CA ASP A 301 1.65 -52.05 -36.98
C ASP A 301 0.64 -51.38 -37.91
N ASP A 302 0.90 -51.55 -39.21
CA ASP A 302 -0.03 -51.36 -40.31
C ASP A 302 -0.92 -52.61 -40.38
N ALA A 303 -2.18 -52.54 -39.92
CA ALA A 303 -3.12 -53.64 -40.10
C ALA A 303 -4.58 -53.20 -40.34
N ALA A 304 -4.91 -53.26 -41.64
CA ALA A 304 -6.15 -53.77 -42.21
C ALA A 304 -7.43 -52.91 -42.15
N GLY A 305 -7.70 -52.24 -43.27
CA GLY A 305 -9.04 -51.88 -43.72
C GLY A 305 -9.22 -52.19 -45.22
N SER A 306 -9.30 -53.48 -45.58
CA SER A 306 -9.71 -53.92 -46.92
C SER A 306 -11.22 -54.21 -46.97
N GLU A 307 -11.92 -53.44 -47.81
CA GLU A 307 -12.99 -53.83 -48.76
C GLU A 307 -14.20 -54.68 -48.30
N ASP A 308 -15.42 -54.09 -48.37
CA ASP A 308 -16.44 -54.36 -49.42
C ASP A 308 -17.54 -53.27 -49.42
#